data_AF-A0A9R0TMJ5-F1
#
_entry.id   AF-A0A9R0TMJ5-F1
#
_cell.length_a   1.000
_cell.length_b   1.000
_cell.length_c   1.000
_cell.angle_alpha   90.00
_cell.angle_beta   90.00
_cell.angle_gamma   90.00
#
_symmetry.space_group_name_H-M   'P 1'
#
loop_
_entity.id
_entity.type
_entity.pdbx_description
1 polymer ?
#
loop_
_entity_poly.entity_id
_entity_poly.type
_entity_poly.pdbx_seq_one_letter_code
_entity_poly.pdbx_strand_id
1 'polypeptide(L)'
;MRFISKDPQGYVPISVIAGFKKIKALVHNNPMLAAALRTSSKLVVSGDGKRVKRRHPFTESDMQEFQSRIVVAENLPGDPSYQNLMKIFSAVGSVRTIRTCYPQTPNGPGPATNRSAKLDMLFANKVLI
;
A
#
# COMPACT_ATOMS: atom_id res chain seq x y z
N MET A 1 6.02 -5.21 5.04
CA MET A 1 6.69 -4.65 6.23
C MET A 1 8.10 -5.18 6.51
N ARG A 2 8.65 -6.14 5.74
CA ARG A 2 9.94 -6.82 6.05
C ARG A 2 11.18 -5.93 6.23
N PHE A 3 11.16 -4.67 5.77
CA PHE A 3 12.31 -3.76 5.85
C PHE A 3 12.18 -2.66 6.92
N ILE A 4 10.95 -2.26 7.29
CA ILE A 4 10.74 -1.20 8.30
C ILE A 4 11.01 -1.74 9.71
N SER A 5 10.71 -3.02 9.95
CA SER A 5 10.83 -3.67 11.27
C SER A 5 12.26 -3.99 11.70
N LYS A 6 13.28 -3.63 10.91
CA LYS A 6 14.69 -3.99 11.19
C LYS A 6 15.51 -2.83 11.74
N ASP A 7 15.06 -1.59 11.57
CA ASP A 7 15.75 -0.40 12.04
C ASP A 7 14.92 0.23 13.19
N PRO A 8 15.49 0.38 14.41
CA PRO A 8 14.76 0.92 15.55
C PRO A 8 14.20 2.34 15.34
N GLN A 9 14.77 3.09 14.41
CA GLN A 9 14.31 4.44 14.06
C GLN A 9 13.34 4.47 12.88
N GLY A 10 12.98 3.30 12.33
CA GLY A 10 12.02 3.12 11.24
C GLY A 10 12.56 3.47 9.85
N TYR A 11 13.88 3.56 9.69
CA TYR A 11 14.49 3.83 8.40
C TYR A 11 14.47 2.62 7.46
N VAL A 12 14.34 2.90 6.17
CA VAL A 12 14.43 1.92 5.08
C VAL A 12 15.52 2.37 4.10
N PRO A 13 16.37 1.46 3.59
CA PRO A 13 17.36 1.81 2.57
C PRO A 13 16.70 2.36 1.30
N ILE A 14 17.26 3.44 0.74
CA ILE A 14 16.76 4.06 -0.50
C ILE A 14 16.85 3.09 -1.68
N SER A 15 17.83 2.17 -1.69
CA SER A 15 17.93 1.12 -2.70
C SER A 15 16.70 0.22 -2.78
N VAL A 16 16.00 -0.02 -1.66
CA VAL A 16 14.73 -0.77 -1.64
C VAL A 16 13.66 0.01 -2.39
N ILE A 17 13.57 1.33 -2.16
CA ILE A 17 12.60 2.21 -2.81
C ILE A 17 12.91 2.36 -4.30
N ALA A 18 14.18 2.48 -4.66
CA ALA A 18 14.65 2.54 -6.05
C ALA A 18 14.31 1.27 -6.84
N GLY A 19 14.19 0.11 -6.17
CA GLY A 19 13.79 -1.15 -6.80
C GLY A 19 12.32 -1.22 -7.22
N PHE A 20 11.45 -0.32 -6.75
CA PHE A 20 10.04 -0.34 -7.13
C PHE A 20 9.85 0.07 -8.59
N LYS A 21 9.14 -0.75 -9.38
CA LYS A 21 8.97 -0.56 -10.83
C LYS A 21 8.61 0.88 -11.22
N LYS A 22 7.63 1.49 -10.52
CA LYS A 22 7.19 2.87 -10.77
C LYS A 22 8.26 3.92 -10.46
N ILE A 23 9.09 3.69 -9.43
CA ILE A 23 10.19 4.59 -9.08
C ILE A 23 11.35 4.41 -10.05
N LYS A 24 11.71 3.16 -10.37
CA LYS A 24 12.78 2.81 -11.31
C LYS A 24 12.54 3.40 -12.71
N ALA A 25 11.29 3.54 -13.12
CA ALA A 25 10.92 4.19 -14.39
C ALA A 25 11.14 5.72 -14.40
N LEU A 26 11.26 6.35 -13.23
CA LEU A 26 11.40 7.81 -13.08
C LEU A 26 12.79 8.24 -12.63
N VAL A 27 13.56 7.33 -12.02
CA VAL A 27 14.81 7.66 -11.33
C VAL A 27 15.97 6.79 -11.81
N HIS A 28 17.05 7.46 -12.20
CA HIS A 28 18.26 6.83 -12.77
C HIS A 28 19.29 6.40 -11.72
N ASN A 29 19.36 7.05 -10.55
CA ASN A 29 20.31 6.71 -9.49
C ASN A 29 19.80 7.08 -8.08
N ASN A 30 20.41 6.48 -7.05
CA ASN A 30 20.03 6.69 -5.65
C ASN A 30 20.24 8.13 -5.14
N PRO A 31 21.33 8.85 -5.47
CA PRO A 31 21.49 10.25 -5.07
C PRO A 31 20.37 11.17 -5.57
N MET A 32 19.93 10.99 -6.82
CA MET A 32 18.81 11.75 -7.39
C MET A 32 17.50 11.45 -6.66
N LEU A 33 17.24 10.17 -6.35
CA LEU A 33 16.09 9.78 -5.53
C LEU A 33 16.17 10.43 -4.14
N ALA A 34 17.33 10.40 -3.47
CA ALA A 34 17.51 10.99 -2.16
C ALA A 34 17.24 12.50 -2.17
N ALA A 35 17.71 13.23 -3.20
CA ALA A 35 17.45 14.65 -3.37
C ALA A 35 15.96 14.94 -3.56
N ALA A 36 15.28 14.19 -4.43
CA ALA A 36 13.83 14.32 -4.62
C ALA A 36 13.04 14.00 -3.34
N LEU A 37 13.43 12.97 -2.59
CA LEU A 37 12.76 12.61 -1.34
C LEU A 37 12.92 13.68 -0.24
N ARG A 38 14.03 14.44 -0.24
CA ARG A 38 14.25 15.54 0.71
C ARG A 38 13.27 16.71 0.53
N THR A 39 12.67 16.88 -0.65
CA THR A 39 11.67 17.93 -0.88
C THR A 39 10.30 17.56 -0.30
N SER A 40 10.10 16.31 0.13
CA SER A 40 8.84 15.84 0.67
C SER A 40 8.58 16.37 2.08
N SER A 41 7.37 16.89 2.32
CA SER A 41 6.90 17.21 3.67
C SER A 41 6.65 15.97 4.55
N LYS A 42 6.44 14.79 3.93
CA LYS A 42 6.01 13.57 4.63
C LYS A 42 7.14 12.59 4.92
N LEU A 43 8.33 12.80 4.34
CA LEU A 43 9.47 11.90 4.46
C LEU A 43 10.67 12.63 5.04
N VAL A 44 11.58 11.85 5.63
CA VAL A 44 12.87 12.33 6.14
C VAL A 44 13.95 11.40 5.61
N VAL A 45 14.94 12.00 4.96
CA VAL A 45 16.13 11.30 4.46
C VAL A 45 17.26 11.45 5.47
N SER A 46 18.01 10.38 5.74
CA SER A 46 19.16 10.42 6.64
C SER A 46 20.25 11.39 6.14
N GLY A 47 21.11 11.86 7.05
CA GLY A 47 22.19 12.80 6.71
C GLY A 47 23.09 12.29 5.56
N ASP A 48 23.43 11.00 5.60
CA ASP A 48 24.22 10.31 4.57
C ASP A 48 23.49 10.09 3.22
N GLY A 49 22.18 10.38 3.14
CA GLY A 49 21.38 10.20 1.93
C GLY A 49 21.13 8.76 1.53
N LYS A 50 21.33 7.78 2.43
CA LYS A 50 21.21 6.34 2.09
C LYS A 50 19.90 5.72 2.57
N ARG A 51 19.21 6.35 3.52
CA ARG A 51 18.00 5.82 4.16
C ARG A 51 16.89 6.86 4.17
N VAL A 52 15.65 6.40 4.19
CA VAL A 52 14.45 7.24 4.28
C VAL A 52 13.46 6.66 5.28
N LYS A 53 12.75 7.52 6.00
CA LYS A 53 11.62 7.15 6.86
C LYS A 53 10.45 8.11 6.66
N ARG A 54 9.28 7.74 7.20
CA ARG A 54 8.17 8.69 7.35
C ARG A 54 8.53 9.72 8.42
N ARG A 55 8.20 10.99 8.18
CA ARG A 55 8.32 12.05 9.18
C ARG A 55 7.46 11.75 10.40
N HIS A 56 6.21 11.39 10.16
CA HIS A 56 5.27 10.90 11.16
C HIS A 56 5.16 9.39 11.01
N PRO A 57 5.63 8.60 12.00
CA PRO A 57 5.47 7.15 11.99
C PRO A 57 4.01 6.75 11.84
N PHE A 58 3.77 5.60 11.20
CA PHE A 58 2.43 5.03 11.15
C PHE A 58 2.15 4.33 12.48
N THR A 59 1.14 4.80 13.19
CA THR A 59 0.75 4.33 14.51
C THR A 59 -0.32 3.24 14.45
N GLU A 60 -0.61 2.61 15.59
CA GLU A 60 -1.74 1.68 15.71
C GLU A 60 -3.09 2.38 15.54
N SER A 61 -3.23 3.62 16.05
CA SER A 61 -4.42 4.43 15.83
C SER A 61 -4.64 4.72 14.34
N ASP A 62 -3.58 5.03 13.59
CA ASP A 62 -3.67 5.19 12.13
C ASP A 62 -4.12 3.90 11.45
N MET A 63 -3.69 2.73 11.96
CA MET A 63 -4.11 1.43 11.47
C MET A 63 -5.59 1.17 11.74
N GLN A 64 -6.07 1.48 12.95
CA GLN A 64 -7.48 1.34 13.32
C GLN A 64 -8.37 2.28 12.49
N GLU A 65 -7.99 3.55 12.34
CA GLU A 65 -8.69 4.52 11.48
C GLU A 65 -8.66 4.12 9.99
N PHE A 66 -7.56 3.49 9.54
CA PHE A 66 -7.49 2.93 8.20
C PHE A 66 -8.47 1.76 8.04
N GLN A 67 -8.48 0.82 8.99
CA GLN A 67 -9.34 -0.36 8.96
C GLN A 67 -10.83 -0.02 9.06
N SER A 68 -11.22 0.96 9.88
CA SER A 68 -12.61 1.37 10.05
C SER A 68 -13.25 1.89 8.75
N ARG A 69 -12.44 2.37 7.80
CA ARG A 69 -12.88 2.86 6.49
C ARG A 69 -12.86 1.79 5.40
N ILE A 70 -12.48 0.56 5.71
CA ILE A 70 -12.50 -0.53 4.74
C ILE A 70 -13.91 -1.12 4.69
N VAL A 71 -14.44 -1.22 3.47
CA VAL A 71 -15.70 -1.91 3.18
C VAL A 71 -15.39 -3.10 2.30
N VAL A 72 -16.00 -4.25 2.62
CA VAL A 72 -16.04 -5.40 1.72
C VAL A 72 -17.40 -5.44 1.06
N ALA A 73 -17.39 -5.47 -0.26
CA ALA A 73 -18.58 -5.67 -1.07
C ALA A 73 -18.42 -6.94 -1.91
N GLU A 74 -19.51 -7.69 -1.99
CA GLU A 74 -19.66 -8.88 -2.81
C GLU A 74 -20.84 -8.66 -3.77
N ASN A 75 -20.96 -9.49 -4.81
CA ASN A 75 -22.10 -9.46 -5.77
C ASN A 75 -22.35 -8.12 -6.46
N LEU A 76 -21.29 -7.34 -6.70
CA LEU A 76 -21.41 -6.05 -7.37
C LEU A 76 -21.94 -6.21 -8.82
N PRO A 77 -22.82 -5.31 -9.27
CA PRO A 77 -23.34 -5.35 -10.63
C PRO A 77 -22.28 -4.92 -11.66
N GLY A 78 -22.38 -5.46 -12.86
CA GLY A 78 -21.49 -5.15 -13.98
C GLY A 78 -20.17 -5.91 -13.95
N ASP A 79 -19.22 -5.47 -14.78
CA ASP A 79 -17.92 -6.11 -14.88
C ASP A 79 -17.00 -5.73 -13.70
N PRO A 80 -16.09 -6.61 -13.27
CA PRO A 80 -15.21 -6.38 -12.12
C PRO A 80 -13.99 -5.48 -12.46
N SER A 81 -14.06 -4.65 -13.51
CA SER A 81 -12.95 -3.76 -13.85
C SER A 81 -12.77 -2.65 -12.81
N TYR A 82 -11.53 -2.20 -12.65
CA TYR A 82 -11.20 -1.07 -11.79
C TYR A 82 -12.02 0.19 -12.12
N GLN A 83 -12.28 0.44 -13.41
CA GLN A 83 -13.05 1.60 -13.85
C GLN A 83 -14.51 1.53 -13.39
N ASN A 84 -15.17 0.37 -13.57
CA ASN A 84 -16.54 0.18 -13.11
C ASN A 84 -16.65 0.27 -11.58
N LEU A 85 -15.73 -0.40 -10.86
CA LEU A 85 -15.69 -0.36 -9.39
C LEU A 85 -15.48 1.08 -8.86
N MET A 86 -14.55 1.83 -9.48
CA MET A 86 -14.32 3.22 -9.12
C MET A 86 -15.58 4.05 -9.34
N LYS A 87 -16.29 3.86 -10.46
CA LYS A 87 -17.55 4.55 -10.77
C LYS A 87 -18.62 4.26 -9.70
N ILE A 88 -18.84 3.00 -9.36
CA ILE A 88 -19.85 2.59 -8.36
C ILE A 88 -19.55 3.22 -7.00
N PHE A 89 -18.34 3.02 -6.47
CA PHE A 89 -18.01 3.48 -5.12
C PHE A 89 -17.80 5.00 -5.03
N SER A 90 -17.42 5.67 -6.12
CA SER A 90 -17.28 7.12 -6.12
C SER A 90 -18.62 7.86 -5.99
N ALA A 91 -19.75 7.20 -6.24
CA ALA A 91 -21.07 7.79 -6.07
C ALA A 91 -21.39 8.13 -4.59
N VAL A 92 -20.76 7.45 -3.64
CA VAL A 92 -21.01 7.62 -2.20
C VAL A 92 -19.86 8.28 -1.44
N GLY A 93 -18.76 8.62 -2.13
CA GLY A 93 -17.64 9.33 -1.53
C GLY A 93 -16.30 9.11 -2.23
N SER A 94 -15.26 9.74 -1.70
CA SER A 94 -13.90 9.60 -2.26
C SER A 94 -13.33 8.22 -2.00
N VAL A 95 -13.02 7.49 -3.07
CA VAL A 95 -12.36 6.18 -2.98
C VAL A 95 -10.85 6.35 -3.02
N ARG A 96 -10.16 5.91 -1.96
CA ARG A 96 -8.69 6.04 -1.86
C ARG A 96 -7.94 4.87 -2.51
N THR A 97 -8.45 3.66 -2.34
CA THR A 97 -7.86 2.42 -2.88
C THR A 97 -8.96 1.40 -3.10
N ILE A 98 -8.87 0.65 -4.21
CA ILE A 98 -9.69 -0.54 -4.49
C ILE A 98 -8.75 -1.73 -4.60
N ARG A 99 -9.15 -2.86 -4.02
CA ARG A 99 -8.45 -4.13 -4.14
C ARG A 99 -9.44 -5.23 -4.45
N THR A 100 -9.28 -5.86 -5.61
CA THR A 100 -10.04 -7.06 -5.97
C THR A 100 -9.45 -8.26 -5.23
N CYS A 101 -10.28 -8.95 -4.44
CA CYS A 101 -9.92 -10.19 -3.77
C CYS A 101 -10.38 -11.36 -4.63
N TYR A 102 -9.44 -12.09 -5.21
CA TYR A 102 -9.76 -13.33 -5.92
C TYR A 102 -9.89 -14.48 -4.91
N PRO A 103 -10.86 -15.39 -5.11
CA PRO A 103 -10.96 -16.60 -4.30
C PRO A 103 -9.63 -17.35 -4.34
N GLN A 104 -9.12 -17.72 -3.17
CA GLN A 104 -7.91 -18.53 -3.08
C GLN A 104 -8.29 -19.96 -3.46
N THR A 105 -7.79 -20.48 -4.59
CA THR A 105 -7.92 -21.91 -4.90
C THR A 105 -7.02 -22.69 -3.94
N PRO A 106 -7.55 -23.62 -3.13
CA PRO A 106 -6.78 -24.30 -2.09
C PRO A 106 -5.53 -25.04 -2.61
N ASN A 107 -5.52 -25.49 -3.87
CA ASN A 107 -4.46 -26.32 -4.47
C ASN A 107 -4.02 -25.87 -5.89
N GLY A 108 -4.15 -24.59 -6.24
CA GLY A 108 -3.75 -24.11 -7.58
C GLY A 108 -2.23 -23.93 -7.73
N PRO A 109 -1.60 -24.29 -8.88
CA PRO A 109 -0.16 -24.11 -9.13
C PRO A 109 0.24 -22.65 -9.41
N GLY A 110 -0.63 -21.69 -9.08
CA GLY A 110 -0.43 -20.28 -9.36
C GLY A 110 0.68 -19.66 -8.49
N PRO A 111 1.41 -18.64 -9.00
CA PRO A 111 2.48 -18.01 -8.26
C PRO A 111 1.97 -17.49 -6.91
N ALA A 112 2.74 -17.75 -5.85
CA ALA A 112 2.49 -17.33 -4.47
C ALA A 112 2.48 -15.80 -4.26
N THR A 113 2.38 -15.01 -5.33
CA THR A 113 2.31 -13.55 -5.34
C THR A 113 0.97 -13.01 -4.87
N ASN A 114 -0.07 -13.85 -4.84
CA ASN A 114 -1.41 -13.51 -4.36
C ASN A 114 -1.75 -14.13 -3.00
N ARG A 115 -0.76 -14.57 -2.21
CA ARG A 115 -0.99 -14.61 -0.76
C ARG A 115 -1.28 -13.17 -0.37
N SER A 116 -2.57 -12.85 -0.20
CA SER A 116 -2.98 -11.68 0.54
C SER A 116 -2.11 -11.69 1.77
N ALA A 117 -1.16 -10.75 1.85
CA ALA A 117 -0.32 -10.64 3.03
C ALA A 117 -1.30 -10.73 4.19
N LYS A 118 -1.01 -11.67 5.09
CA LYS A 118 -1.74 -11.95 6.33
C LYS A 118 -1.71 -10.68 7.20
N LEU A 119 -2.35 -9.62 6.72
CA LEU A 119 -3.16 -8.77 7.55
C LEU A 119 -4.31 -9.70 7.86
N ASP A 120 -4.40 -10.13 9.11
CA ASP A 120 -5.67 -10.48 9.71
C ASP A 120 -6.55 -9.23 9.56
N MET A 121 -7.14 -9.07 8.37
CA MET A 121 -8.15 -8.09 8.09
C MET A 121 -9.38 -8.61 8.81
N LEU A 122 -9.52 -8.21 10.06
CA LEU A 122 -10.81 -8.16 10.72
C LEU A 122 -11.70 -7.31 9.80
N PHE A 123 -12.50 -7.97 8.97
CA PHE A 123 -13.44 -7.32 8.07
C PHE A 123 -14.57 -6.76 8.94
N ALA A 124 -14.32 -5.60 9.55
CA ALA A 124 -15.23 -5.00 10.51
C ALA A 124 -16.55 -4.57 9.87
N ASN A 125 -16.56 -4.32 8.55
CA ASN A 125 -17.73 -3.82 7.83
C ASN A 125 -17.93 -4.63 6.53
N LYS A 126 -18.62 -5.77 6.62
CA LYS A 126 -19.13 -6.50 5.44
C LYS A 126 -20.47 -5.89 5.03
N VAL A 127 -20.54 -5.38 3.81
CA VAL A 127 -21.79 -4.89 3.22
C VAL A 127 -22.20 -5.87 2.14
N LEU A 128 -23.37 -6.46 2.31
CA LEU A 128 -24.06 -7.20 1.25
C LEU A 128 -24.88 -6.18 0.46
N ILE A 129 -24.66 -6.11 -0.85
CA ILE A 129 -25.48 -5.35 -1.79
C ILE A 129 -26.34 -6.35 -2.55
#